data_AF-A0A1S3DAM0-F1
#
_entry.id   AF-A0A1S3DAM0-F1
#
_cell.length_a   1.000
_cell.length_b   1.000
_cell.length_c   1.000
_cell.angle_alpha   90.00
_cell.angle_beta   90.00
_cell.angle_gamma   90.00
#
_symmetry.space_group_name_H-M   'P 1'
#
loop_
_entity.id
_entity.type
_entity.pdbx_description
1 polymer ?
#
loop_
_entity_poly.entity_id
_entity_poly.type
_entity_poly.pdbx_seq_one_letter_code
_entity_poly.pdbx_strand_id
1 'polypeptide(L)' 'MVIADESHFLKSPKANRTKAGVDLIKSARRCILLSGTPALSRPIELYSQINAIDPKFFSN' A
#
# COMPACT_ATOMS: atom_id res chain seq x y z
N MET A 1 -5.22 14.50 1.35
CA MET A 1 -4.37 13.63 2.17
C MET A 1 -5.15 12.36 2.44
N VAL A 2 -4.52 11.19 2.37
CA VAL A 2 -5.17 9.90 2.63
C VAL A 2 -4.53 9.27 3.87
N ILE A 3 -5.33 8.75 4.77
CA ILE A 3 -4.86 7.93 5.90
C ILE A 3 -5.57 6.58 5.76
N ALA A 4 -4.80 5.51 5.58
CA ALA A 4 -5.34 4.16 5.52
C ALA A 4 -4.98 3.44 6.81
N ASP A 5 -5.99 3.16 7.62
CA ASP A 5 -5.85 2.30 8.80
C ASP A 5 -5.94 0.82 8.38
N GLU A 6 -5.26 -0.04 9.14
CA GLU A 6 -5.07 -1.46 8.83
C GLU A 6 -4.64 -1.73 7.37
N SER A 7 -3.65 -0.97 6.90
CA SER A 7 -3.14 -0.99 5.52
C SER A 7 -2.63 -2.35 5.06
N HIS A 8 -2.36 -3.29 5.98
CA HIS A 8 -2.03 -4.67 5.67
C HIS A 8 -3.13 -5.38 4.85
N PHE A 9 -4.37 -4.87 4.83
CA PHE A 9 -5.41 -5.35 3.91
C PHE A 9 -5.09 -5.06 2.43
N LEU A 10 -4.26 -4.07 2.13
CA LEU A 10 -3.84 -3.69 0.78
C LEU A 10 -2.67 -4.55 0.24
N LYS A 11 -2.31 -5.65 0.91
CA LYS A 11 -1.14 -6.47 0.53
C LYS A 11 -1.26 -7.22 -0.80
N SER A 12 -2.48 -7.57 -1.23
CA SER A 12 -2.70 -8.44 -2.41
C SER A 12 -3.05 -7.63 -3.67
N PRO A 13 -2.18 -7.56 -4.70
CA PRO A 13 -2.39 -6.73 -5.89
C PRO A 13 -3.61 -7.12 -6.73
N LYS A 14 -4.03 -8.39 -6.66
CA LYS A 14 -5.15 -8.91 -7.44
C LYS A 14 -6.51 -8.56 -6.83
N ALA A 15 -6.56 -8.22 -5.54
CA ALA A 15 -7.80 -7.94 -4.83
C ALA A 15 -8.39 -6.58 -5.28
N ASN A 16 -9.70 -6.53 -5.52
CA ASN A 16 -10.40 -5.31 -5.96
C ASN A 16 -10.22 -4.15 -4.96
N ARG A 17 -10.24 -4.44 -3.66
CA ARG A 17 -9.98 -3.46 -2.60
C ARG A 17 -8.61 -2.81 -2.72
N THR A 18 -7.59 -3.60 -3.06
CA THR A 18 -6.21 -3.10 -3.21
C THR A 18 -6.12 -2.19 -4.42
N LYS A 19 -6.72 -2.58 -5.56
CA LYS A 19 -6.73 -1.74 -6.76
C LYS A 19 -7.37 -0.38 -6.47
N ALA A 20 -8.59 -0.38 -5.95
CA ALA A 20 -9.30 0.85 -5.60
C ALA A 20 -8.55 1.70 -4.56
N GLY A 21 -8.00 1.07 -3.52
CA GLY A 21 -7.22 1.75 -2.49
C GLY A 21 -5.92 2.35 -3.03
N VAL A 22 -5.20 1.63 -3.88
CA VAL A 22 -3.96 2.10 -4.51
C VAL A 22 -4.23 3.28 -5.44
N ASP A 23 -5.30 3.23 -6.24
CA ASP A 23 -5.68 4.33 -7.13
C ASP A 23 -5.99 5.61 -6.33
N LEU A 24 -6.71 5.47 -5.21
CA LEU A 24 -6.98 6.57 -4.30
C LEU A 24 -5.69 7.13 -3.68
N ILE A 25 -4.80 6.26 -3.19
CA ILE A 25 -3.52 6.67 -2.59
C ILE A 25 -2.65 7.42 -3.60
N LYS A 26 -2.54 6.92 -4.84
CA LYS A 26 -1.75 7.55 -5.92
C LYS A 26 -2.25 8.92 -6.32
N SER A 27 -3.55 9.18 -6.19
CA SER A 27 -4.14 10.50 -6.46
C SER A 27 -3.85 11.53 -5.37
N ALA A 28 -3.42 11.10 -4.18
CA ALA A 28 -3.25 11.96 -3.03
C ALA A 28 -1.82 12.52 -2.94
N ARG A 29 -1.71 13.84 -2.75
CA ARG A 29 -0.40 14.51 -2.50
C ARG A 29 0.36 13.97 -1.28
N ARG A 30 -0.37 13.49 -0.27
CA ARG A 30 0.18 12.94 0.98
C ARG A 30 -0.64 11.72 1.38
N CYS A 31 0.02 10.63 1.74
CA CYS A 31 -0.62 9.45 2.31
C CYS A 31 0.13 8.94 3.54
N ILE A 32 -0.59 8.32 4.47
CA ILE A 32 -0.05 7.61 5.62
C ILE A 32 -0.73 6.24 5.67
N LEU A 33 0.06 5.17 5.73
CA LEU A 33 -0.41 3.80 5.88
C LEU A 33 -0.10 3.33 7.30
N LEU A 34 -1.13 2.93 8.05
CA LEU A 34 -1.04 2.48 9.44
C LEU A 34 -1.42 1.00 9.52
N SER A 35 -0.71 0.22 10.31
CA SER A 35 -1.06 -1.18 10.58
C SER A 35 -0.61 -1.55 11.98
N GLY A 36 -1.49 -2.19 12.75
CA GLY A 36 -1.17 -2.75 14.06
C GLY A 36 -0.49 -4.11 13.99
N THR A 37 -0.53 -4.76 12.83
CA THR A 37 0.05 -6.10 12.63
C THR A 37 1.44 -6.01 12.00
N PRO A 38 2.40 -6.85 12.44
CA PRO A 38 3.70 -6.92 11.81
C PRO A 38 3.56 -7.45 10.39
N ALA A 39 4.37 -6.93 9.46
CA ALA A 39 4.54 -7.57 8.16
C ALA A 39 5.10 -8.98 8.39
N LEU A 40 4.40 -10.01 7.90
CA LEU A 40 4.91 -11.36 8.01
C LEU A 40 6.19 -11.45 7.16
N SER A 41 7.08 -12.38 7.49
CA SER A 41 8.48 -12.48 7.03
C SER A 41 8.72 -12.53 5.51
N ARG A 42 7.69 -12.39 4.67
CA ARG A 42 7.78 -12.34 3.22
C ARG A 42 7.73 -10.87 2.73
N PRO A 43 8.84 -10.32 2.19
CA PRO A 43 8.90 -8.93 1.71
C PRO A 43 7.79 -8.54 0.71
N ILE A 44 7.25 -9.51 -0.03
CA ILE A 44 6.18 -9.31 -1.00
C ILE A 44 4.89 -8.73 -0.40
N GLU A 45 4.64 -8.91 0.91
CA GLU A 45 3.44 -8.36 1.57
C GLU A 45 3.45 -6.82 1.67
N LEU A 46 4.63 -6.22 1.63
CA LEU A 46 4.82 -4.77 1.68
C LEU A 46 4.91 -4.14 0.30
N TYR A 47 5.16 -4.93 -0.75
CA TYR A 47 5.41 -4.41 -2.10
C TYR A 47 4.29 -3.49 -2.60
N SER A 48 3.03 -3.93 -2.48
CA SER A 48 1.86 -3.17 -2.90
C SER A 48 1.70 -1.86 -2.10
N GLN A 49 1.98 -1.88 -0.80
CA GLN A 49 1.91 -0.72 0.08
C GLN A 49 3.00 0.30 -0.26
N ILE A 50 4.25 -0.14 -0.39
CA ILE A 50 5.39 0.72 -0.74
C ILE A 50 5.22 1.29 -2.15
N ASN A 51 4.85 0.47 -3.13
CA ASN A 51 4.61 0.91 -4.50
C ASN A 51 3.41 1.86 -4.64
N ALA A 52 2.48 1.85 -3.68
CA ALA A 52 1.40 2.84 -3.62
C ALA A 52 1.89 4.20 -3.10
N ILE A 53 2.78 4.20 -2.11
CA ILE A 53 3.38 5.41 -1.52
C ILE A 53 4.38 6.05 -2.51
N ASP A 54 5.29 5.24 -3.05
CA ASP A 54 6.33 5.65 -3.99
C ASP A 54 6.42 4.64 -5.15
N PRO A 55 5.72 4.91 -6.28
CA PRO A 55 5.77 4.06 -7.46
C PRO A 55 7.15 3.95 -8.11
N LYS A 56 8.11 4.83 -7.77
CA LYS A 56 9.47 4.83 -8.33
C LYS A 56 10.47 4.13 -7.43
N PHE A 57 10.08 3.71 -6.23
CA PHE A 57 10.98 3.06 -5.28
C PHE A 57 11.62 1.78 -5.85
N PHE A 58 10.87 1.02 -6.65
CA PHE A 58 11.31 -0.24 -7.23
C PHE A 58 11.66 -0.15 -8.72
N SER A 59 11.80 1.05 -9.29
CA SER A 59 12.19 1.19 -10.70
C SER A 59 13.67 0.84 -10.88
N ASN A 60 13.92 -0.40 -11.32
CA ASN A 60 15.14 -0.82 -12.02
C ASN A 60 14.88 -0.77 -13.53
#